data_AF-A0A3D5KMP6-F1
#
_entry.id   AF-A0A3D5KMP6-F1
#
_cell.length_a   1.000
_cell.length_b   1.000
_cell.length_c   1.000
_cell.angle_alpha   90.00
_cell.angle_beta   90.00
_cell.angle_gamma   90.00
#
_symmetry.space_group_name_H-M   'P 1'
#
loop_
_entity.id
_entity.type
_entity.pdbx_description
1 polymer ?
#
loop_
_entity_poly.entity_id
_entity_poly.type
_entity_poly.pdbx_seq_one_letter_code
_entity_poly.pdbx_strand_id
1 'polypeptide(L)'
;MLVDLTIKVAENIRSPHLARSILAVLGKLEGLLENSILKSLRLIGRPLAEKISLTAQKLGNTSAKNWAVDSSFMLFLAIMHANK
;
A
#
# COMPACT_ATOMS: atom_id res chain seq x y z
N MET A 1 -6.83 -11.16 0.71
CA MET A 1 -7.52 -12.37 1.23
C MET A 1 -8.68 -12.84 0.33
N LEU A 2 -8.59 -12.69 -0.99
CA LEU A 2 -9.53 -13.30 -1.97
C LEU A 2 -8.76 -14.01 -3.09
N VAL A 3 -7.69 -13.38 -3.59
CA VAL A 3 -6.75 -13.96 -4.56
C VAL A 3 -6.17 -15.28 -4.05
N ASP A 4 -5.89 -15.35 -2.76
CA ASP A 4 -5.30 -16.52 -2.11
C ASP A 4 -6.25 -17.73 -2.06
N LEU A 5 -7.57 -17.51 -2.10
CA LEU A 5 -8.56 -18.60 -2.17
C LEU A 5 -8.74 -19.11 -3.61
N THR A 6 -8.69 -18.20 -4.59
CA THR A 6 -8.91 -18.56 -6.00
C THR A 6 -7.69 -19.25 -6.62
N ILE A 7 -6.47 -18.89 -6.22
CA ILE A 7 -5.24 -19.53 -6.71
C ILE A 7 -5.04 -20.92 -6.10
N LYS A 8 -5.43 -21.13 -4.83
CA LYS A 8 -5.22 -22.41 -4.14
C LYS A 8 -6.06 -23.57 -4.68
N VAL A 9 -7.14 -23.28 -5.41
CA VAL A 9 -8.06 -24.29 -5.97
C VAL A 9 -7.57 -24.82 -7.33
N ALA A 10 -6.68 -24.11 -8.02
CA ALA A 10 -6.17 -24.51 -9.32
C ALA A 10 -4.63 -24.40 -9.34
N GLU A 11 -3.94 -25.42 -8.85
CA GLU A 11 -2.47 -25.53 -8.92
C GLU A 11 -1.94 -25.41 -10.36
N ASN A 12 -2.76 -25.72 -11.38
CA ASN A 12 -2.42 -25.53 -12.78
C ASN A 12 -3.64 -25.14 -13.62
N ILE A 13 -3.59 -23.95 -14.23
CA ILE A 13 -4.63 -23.47 -15.15
C ILE A 13 -4.34 -24.03 -16.54
N ARG A 14 -5.02 -25.12 -16.92
CA ARG A 14 -4.84 -25.76 -18.25
C ARG A 14 -5.53 -25.02 -19.40
N SER A 15 -6.53 -24.19 -19.08
CA SER A 15 -7.30 -23.44 -20.08
C SER A 15 -6.65 -22.08 -20.37
N PRO A 16 -6.20 -21.82 -21.61
CA PRO A 16 -5.65 -20.52 -21.99
C PRO A 16 -6.66 -19.37 -21.84
N HIS A 17 -7.95 -19.67 -22.05
CA HIS A 17 -9.01 -18.69 -21.87
C HIS A 17 -9.18 -18.30 -20.39
N LEU A 18 -9.18 -19.29 -19.49
CA LEU A 18 -9.27 -19.05 -18.05
C LEU A 18 -8.05 -18.27 -17.53
N ALA A 19 -6.84 -18.61 -17.99
CA ALA A 19 -5.62 -17.91 -17.62
C ALA A 19 -5.68 -16.42 -17.99
N ARG A 20 -6.16 -16.10 -19.20
CA ARG A 20 -6.35 -14.70 -19.64
C ARG A 20 -7.36 -13.96 -18.78
N SER A 21 -8.49 -14.59 -18.46
CA SER A 21 -9.52 -13.98 -17.61
C SER A 21 -9.00 -13.68 -16.21
N ILE A 22 -8.23 -14.60 -15.60
CA ILE A 22 -7.61 -14.38 -14.29
C ILE A 22 -6.59 -13.25 -14.34
N LEU A 23 -5.71 -13.22 -15.34
CA LEU A 23 -4.75 -12.12 -15.52
C LEU A 23 -5.45 -10.76 -15.67
N ALA A 24 -6.55 -10.70 -16.42
CA ALA A 24 -7.32 -9.47 -16.58
C ALA A 24 -7.94 -8.98 -15.26
N VAL A 25 -8.39 -9.90 -14.39
CA VAL A 25 -8.88 -9.55 -13.06
C VAL A 25 -7.75 -9.09 -12.15
N LEU A 26 -6.61 -9.80 -12.17
CA LEU A 26 -5.43 -9.43 -11.38
C LEU A 26 -4.93 -8.03 -11.76
N GLY A 27 -4.80 -7.73 -13.05
CA GLY A 27 -4.36 -6.39 -13.48
C GLY A 27 -5.32 -5.27 -13.06
N LYS A 28 -6.65 -5.54 -13.05
CA LYS A 28 -7.63 -4.58 -12.51
C LYS A 28 -7.47 -4.40 -11.01
N LEU A 29 -7.24 -5.48 -10.26
CA LEU A 29 -7.03 -5.43 -8.81
C LEU A 29 -5.73 -4.70 -8.47
N GLU A 30 -4.63 -4.99 -9.17
CA GLU A 30 -3.35 -4.31 -9.01
C GLU A 30 -3.49 -2.80 -9.26
N GLY A 31 -4.12 -2.40 -10.37
CA GLY A 31 -4.33 -0.99 -10.67
C GLY A 31 -5.23 -0.28 -9.65
N LEU A 32 -6.28 -0.93 -9.16
CA LEU A 32 -7.14 -0.38 -8.10
C LEU A 32 -6.36 -0.23 -6.78
N LEU A 33 -5.58 -1.24 -6.42
CA LEU A 33 -4.75 -1.22 -5.21
C LEU A 33 -3.69 -0.13 -5.29
N GLU A 34 -2.93 -0.05 -6.37
CA GLU A 34 -1.91 0.98 -6.59
C GLU A 34 -2.52 2.38 -6.50
N ASN A 35 -3.64 2.63 -7.19
CA ASN A 35 -4.33 3.92 -7.12
C ASN A 35 -4.80 4.26 -5.69
N SER A 36 -5.33 3.27 -4.97
CA SER A 36 -5.77 3.45 -3.58
C SER A 36 -4.60 3.75 -2.64
N ILE A 37 -3.46 3.05 -2.82
CA ILE A 37 -2.25 3.21 -2.02
C ILE A 37 -1.64 4.58 -2.29
N LEU A 38 -1.50 4.99 -3.55
CA LEU A 38 -1.00 6.31 -3.92
C LEU A 38 -1.88 7.43 -3.37
N LYS A 39 -3.20 7.27 -3.44
CA LYS A 39 -4.16 8.21 -2.85
C LYS A 39 -4.00 8.28 -1.32
N SER A 40 -3.87 7.13 -0.65
CA SER A 40 -3.70 7.04 0.80
C SER A 40 -2.37 7.64 1.25
N LEU A 41 -1.28 7.37 0.53
CA LEU A 41 0.03 7.99 0.75
C LEU A 41 -0.04 9.52 0.66
N ARG A 42 -0.72 10.05 -0.37
CA ARG A 42 -0.84 11.49 -0.58
C ARG A 42 -1.73 12.17 0.46
N LEU A 43 -2.87 11.57 0.80
CA LEU A 43 -3.88 12.20 1.65
C LEU A 43 -3.68 11.94 3.14
N ILE A 44 -3.04 10.82 3.51
CA ILE A 44 -2.90 10.36 4.90
C ILE A 44 -1.44 10.21 5.26
N GLY A 45 -0.68 9.40 4.49
CA GLY A 45 0.70 9.04 4.81
C GLY A 45 1.63 10.24 4.95
N ARG A 46 1.67 11.11 3.93
CA ARG A 46 2.51 12.31 3.92
C ARG A 46 2.13 13.31 5.03
N PRO A 47 0.87 13.74 5.18
CA PRO A 47 0.51 14.67 6.26
C PRO A 47 0.82 14.11 7.65
N LEU A 48 0.64 12.80 7.85
CA LEU A 48 0.94 12.16 9.13
C LEU A 48 2.45 12.08 9.39
N ALA A 49 3.24 11.73 8.37
CA ALA A 49 4.69 11.70 8.45
C ALA A 49 5.27 13.10 8.73
N GLU A 50 4.76 14.15 8.08
CA GLU A 50 5.15 15.54 8.33
C GLU A 50 4.85 15.94 9.79
N LYS A 51 3.66 15.64 10.29
CA LYS A 51 3.27 15.95 11.68
C LYS A 51 4.14 15.23 12.71
N ILE A 52 4.39 13.94 12.51
CA ILE A 52 5.21 13.13 13.43
C ILE A 52 6.67 13.59 13.37
N SER A 53 7.19 13.84 12.17
CA SER A 53 8.53 14.37 11.95
C SER A 53 8.75 15.70 12.69
N LEU A 54 7.84 16.66 12.54
CA LEU A 54 7.92 17.95 13.22
C LEU A 54 7.84 17.81 14.75
N THR A 55 6.99 16.90 15.23
CA THR A 55 6.87 16.64 16.68
C THR A 55 8.16 16.05 17.24
N ALA A 56 8.73 15.05 16.58
CA ALA A 56 9.98 14.43 17.00
C ALA A 56 11.16 15.41 16.95
N GLN A 57 11.24 16.28 15.94
CA GLN A 57 12.24 17.35 15.87
C GLN A 57 12.14 18.32 17.05
N LYS A 58 10.91 18.73 17.43
CA LYS A 58 10.69 19.58 18.62
C LYS A 58 11.08 18.90 19.93
N LEU A 59 11.08 17.56 19.96
CA LEU A 59 11.53 16.76 21.10
C LEU A 59 13.05 16.45 21.08
N GLY A 60 13.80 17.07 20.17
CA GLY A 60 15.26 16.93 20.10
C GLY A 60 15.75 15.85 19.14
N ASN A 61 14.86 15.11 18.47
CA ASN A 61 15.24 14.15 17.44
C ASN A 61 15.36 14.83 16.07
N THR A 62 16.54 15.38 15.78
CA THR A 62 16.84 16.08 14.53
C THR A 62 16.79 15.16 13.29
N SER A 63 17.10 13.87 13.46
CA SER A 63 17.06 12.88 12.36
C SER A 63 15.64 12.65 11.81
N ALA A 64 14.61 12.96 12.62
CA ALA A 64 13.22 12.79 12.24
C ALA A 64 12.81 13.67 11.05
N LYS A 65 13.59 14.69 10.67
CA LYS A 65 13.37 15.48 9.45
C LYS A 65 13.21 14.61 8.19
N ASN A 66 13.94 13.49 8.12
CA ASN A 66 13.91 12.61 6.95
C ASN A 66 12.64 11.74 6.88
N TRP A 67 11.89 11.61 7.97
CA TRP A 67 10.69 10.77 8.02
C TRP A 67 9.58 11.29 7.10
N ALA A 68 9.50 12.60 6.88
CA ALA A 68 8.50 13.22 6.01
C ALA A 68 8.71 12.91 4.52
N VAL A 69 9.91 12.44 4.14
CA VAL A 69 10.25 12.08 2.75
C VAL A 69 10.49 10.58 2.57
N ASP A 70 10.45 9.82 3.65
CA ASP A 70 10.57 8.36 3.63
C ASP A 70 9.24 7.73 3.18
N SER A 71 9.22 7.20 1.96
CA SER A 71 8.06 6.56 1.37
C SER A 71 7.59 5.31 2.14
N SER A 72 8.52 4.56 2.72
CA SER A 72 8.21 3.37 3.50
C SER A 72 7.55 3.76 4.82
N PHE A 73 8.04 4.82 5.46
CA PHE A 73 7.41 5.36 6.66
C PHE A 73 6.03 5.95 6.38
N MET A 74 5.87 6.72 5.30
CA MET A 74 4.57 7.23 4.87
C MET A 74 3.58 6.10 4.58
N LEU A 75 4.03 5.03 3.92
CA LEU A 75 3.20 3.88 3.60
C LEU A 75 2.77 3.13 4.85
N PHE A 76 3.71 2.87 5.76
CA PHE A 76 3.43 2.25 7.05
C PHE A 76 2.34 3.03 7.81
N LEU A 77 2.48 4.35 7.90
CA LEU A 77 1.50 5.22 8.55
C LEU A 77 0.13 5.19 7.87
N ALA A 78 0.08 5.21 6.54
CA ALA A 78 -1.16 5.13 5.78
C ALA A 78 -1.89 3.78 5.98
N ILE A 79 -1.16 2.67 5.98
CA ILE A 79 -1.71 1.32 6.24
C ILE A 79 -2.22 1.21 7.68
N MET A 80 -1.42 1.65 8.66
CA MET A 80 -1.81 1.63 10.07
C MET A 80 -3.06 2.49 10.33
N HIS A 81 -3.23 3.58 9.59
CA HIS A 81 -4.44 4.39 9.67
C HIS A 81 -5.66 3.68 9.05
N ALA A 82 -5.48 2.93 7.97
CA ALA A 82 -6.55 2.18 7.30
C ALA A 82 -7.01 0.95 8.10
N ASN A 83 -6.14 0.37 8.94
CA ASN A 83 -6.41 -0.81 9.77
C ASN A 83 -7.04 -0.49 11.14
N LYS A 84 -7.51 0.75 11.36
CA LYS A 84 -8.32 1.09 12.54
C LYS A 84 -9.72 0.52 12.43
#